data_AF-A0A5K3FTC5-F1
#
_entry.id   AF-A0A5K3FTC5-F1
#
_cell.length_a   1.000
_cell.length_b   1.000
_cell.length_c   1.000
_cell.angle_alpha   90.00
_cell.angle_beta   90.00
_cell.angle_gamma   90.00
#
_symmetry.space_group_name_H-M   'P 1'
#
loop_
_entity.id
_entity.type
_entity.pdbx_description
1 polymer ?
#
loop_
_entity_poly.entity_id
_entity_poly.type
_entity_poly.pdbx_seq_one_letter_code
_entity_poly.pdbx_strand_id
1 'polypeptide(L)'
;MRTAAAEDAADRAKQEIRRLTQELQTSSDAFNAITSEVAAKSQAVQQLEGQIKELRESLALAEKAKSACDLKISRLESRHKSEKKSLTKELHALRESEKMLKQELFTVNHTLTSVKEETEAEKNRLLVSLAAAEKASIETTKARDAAELERQLAVRSVNRLEAENLRLRTDLDRALAKDYMFDPMKISASQLEATTRDLVGQVAALQIACDKLEAENRQLRQCNTGSESAEVLQQRLDSACQQIEALRDENTRLLQLSNKMRARQIREAAKTQALRESGKSLARGVVHGKKSPLGGDAMSSSDDNLAPTFPPEVLKRSLLSKCNKNNSNRSGRVKIDH
;
A
#
# COMPACT_ATOMS: atom_id res chain seq x y z
N MET A 1 -38.99 -117.18 -95.91
CA MET A 1 -39.37 -116.87 -94.51
C MET A 1 -38.17 -116.56 -93.60
N ARG A 2 -37.03 -117.24 -93.71
CA ARG A 2 -35.87 -117.00 -92.82
C ARG A 2 -35.04 -115.73 -93.12
N THR A 3 -35.03 -115.23 -94.36
CA THR A 3 -34.27 -114.04 -94.76
C THR A 3 -34.92 -112.73 -94.30
N ALA A 4 -36.24 -112.60 -94.44
CA ALA A 4 -36.99 -111.43 -93.99
C ALA A 4 -36.90 -111.19 -92.47
N ALA A 5 -36.91 -112.25 -91.66
CA ALA A 5 -36.77 -112.12 -90.20
C ALA A 5 -35.37 -111.64 -89.77
N ALA A 6 -34.33 -111.95 -90.55
CA ALA A 6 -32.96 -111.49 -90.33
C ALA A 6 -32.79 -110.02 -90.76
N GLU A 7 -33.43 -109.60 -91.85
CA GLU A 7 -33.49 -108.20 -92.29
C GLU A 7 -34.26 -107.32 -91.29
N ASP A 8 -35.43 -107.76 -90.81
CA ASP A 8 -36.19 -107.07 -89.76
C ASP A 8 -35.42 -106.98 -88.43
N ALA A 9 -34.59 -107.97 -88.10
CA ALA A 9 -33.73 -107.93 -86.93
C ALA A 9 -32.55 -106.95 -87.12
N ALA A 10 -31.96 -106.93 -88.32
CA ALA A 10 -30.89 -106.00 -88.67
C ALA A 10 -31.38 -104.55 -88.72
N ASP A 11 -32.59 -104.29 -89.22
CA ASP A 11 -33.15 -102.94 -89.28
C ASP A 11 -33.60 -102.45 -87.90
N ARG A 12 -34.12 -103.33 -87.03
CA ARG A 12 -34.32 -103.02 -85.61
C ARG A 12 -33.00 -102.72 -84.90
N ALA A 13 -31.94 -103.50 -85.14
CA ALA A 13 -30.62 -103.23 -84.58
C ALA A 13 -30.05 -101.89 -85.06
N LYS A 14 -30.21 -101.53 -86.34
CA LYS A 14 -29.80 -100.22 -86.87
C LYS A 14 -30.60 -99.06 -86.26
N GLN A 15 -31.92 -99.24 -86.08
CA GLN A 15 -32.76 -98.25 -85.41
C GLN A 15 -32.35 -98.08 -83.94
N GLU A 16 -32.09 -99.17 -83.23
CA GLU A 16 -31.62 -99.15 -81.84
C GLU A 16 -30.23 -98.48 -81.74
N ILE A 17 -29.30 -98.78 -82.65
CA ILE A 17 -27.99 -98.12 -82.72
C ILE A 17 -28.16 -96.61 -82.94
N ARG A 18 -29.04 -96.18 -83.84
CA ARG A 18 -29.32 -94.75 -84.05
C ARG A 18 -29.92 -94.11 -82.81
N ARG A 19 -30.87 -94.78 -82.14
CA ARG A 19 -31.48 -94.34 -80.87
C ARG A 19 -30.43 -94.15 -79.79
N LEU A 20 -29.59 -95.17 -79.56
CA LEU A 20 -28.51 -95.13 -78.57
C LEU A 20 -27.44 -94.08 -78.91
N THR A 21 -27.12 -93.89 -80.20
CA THR A 21 -26.18 -92.84 -80.62
C THR A 21 -26.76 -91.45 -80.34
N GLN A 22 -28.05 -91.26 -80.55
CA GLN A 22 -28.74 -89.99 -80.26
C GLN A 22 -28.87 -89.74 -78.75
N GLU A 23 -29.14 -90.78 -77.96
CA GLU A 23 -29.12 -90.71 -76.48
C GLU A 23 -27.71 -90.40 -75.95
N LEU A 24 -26.67 -91.01 -76.53
CA LEU A 24 -25.28 -90.72 -76.17
C LEU A 24 -24.91 -89.27 -76.53
N GLN A 25 -25.32 -88.79 -77.70
CA GLN A 25 -25.08 -87.42 -78.14
C GLN A 25 -25.78 -86.42 -77.20
N THR A 26 -27.06 -86.61 -76.90
CA THR A 26 -27.81 -85.74 -75.98
C THR A 26 -27.26 -85.77 -74.56
N SER A 27 -26.84 -86.94 -74.07
CA SER A 27 -26.14 -87.06 -72.78
C SER A 27 -24.79 -86.36 -72.78
N SER A 28 -24.03 -86.44 -73.88
CA SER A 28 -22.76 -85.74 -74.05
C SER A 28 -22.96 -84.22 -74.05
N ASP A 29 -23.96 -83.72 -74.78
CA ASP A 29 -24.28 -82.30 -74.84
C ASP A 29 -24.72 -81.78 -73.46
N ALA A 30 -25.55 -82.54 -72.73
CA ALA A 30 -25.94 -82.23 -71.36
C ALA A 30 -24.74 -82.21 -70.39
N PHE A 31 -23.82 -83.19 -70.52
CA PHE A 31 -22.59 -83.23 -69.72
C PHE A 31 -21.69 -82.03 -70.00
N ASN A 32 -21.55 -81.63 -71.26
CA ASN A 32 -20.77 -80.45 -71.65
C ASN A 32 -21.39 -79.15 -71.10
N ALA A 33 -22.72 -79.03 -71.11
CA ALA A 33 -23.42 -77.89 -70.52
C ALA A 33 -23.18 -77.81 -69.00
N ILE A 34 -23.30 -78.93 -68.27
CA ILE A 34 -22.99 -79.01 -66.84
C ILE A 34 -21.52 -78.65 -66.58
N THR A 35 -20.60 -79.15 -67.39
CA THR A 35 -19.16 -78.87 -67.25
C THR A 35 -18.87 -77.37 -67.42
N SER A 36 -19.51 -76.72 -68.39
CA SER A 36 -19.41 -75.27 -68.59
C SER A 36 -20.00 -74.49 -67.42
N GLU A 37 -21.15 -74.90 -66.89
CA GLU A 37 -21.77 -74.27 -65.72
C GLU A 37 -20.90 -74.40 -64.47
N VAL A 38 -20.33 -75.58 -64.23
CA VAL A 38 -19.39 -75.83 -63.11
C VAL A 38 -18.16 -74.95 -63.24
N ALA A 39 -17.60 -74.81 -64.45
CA ALA A 39 -16.46 -73.94 -64.70
C ALA A 39 -16.80 -72.46 -64.42
N ALA A 40 -17.95 -71.99 -64.89
CA ALA A 40 -18.42 -70.61 -64.64
C ALA A 40 -18.65 -70.35 -63.15
N LYS A 41 -19.28 -71.28 -62.43
CA LYS A 41 -19.48 -71.18 -60.98
C LYS A 41 -18.17 -71.24 -60.20
N SER A 42 -17.23 -72.09 -60.61
CA SER A 42 -15.89 -72.16 -60.01
C SER A 42 -15.15 -70.82 -60.14
N GLN A 43 -15.20 -70.20 -61.31
CA GLN A 43 -14.61 -68.87 -61.53
C GLN A 43 -15.30 -67.80 -60.66
N ALA A 44 -16.63 -67.82 -60.56
CA ALA A 44 -17.37 -66.89 -59.72
C ALA A 44 -17.01 -67.05 -58.22
N VAL A 45 -16.84 -68.29 -57.74
CA VAL A 45 -16.38 -68.56 -56.36
C VAL A 45 -14.97 -67.99 -56.14
N GLN A 46 -14.04 -68.22 -57.06
CA GLN A 46 -12.67 -67.67 -56.95
C GLN A 46 -12.66 -66.13 -56.93
N GLN A 47 -13.51 -65.48 -57.72
CA GLN A 47 -13.66 -64.02 -57.70
C GLN A 47 -14.20 -63.53 -56.35
N LEU A 48 -15.24 -64.17 -55.82
CA LEU A 48 -15.82 -63.83 -54.52
C LEU A 48 -14.81 -64.07 -53.39
N GLU A 49 -14.01 -65.14 -53.44
CA GLU A 49 -12.94 -65.39 -52.47
C GLU A 49 -11.88 -64.28 -52.48
N GLY A 50 -11.52 -63.77 -53.66
CA GLY A 50 -10.65 -62.60 -53.81
C GLY A 50 -11.24 -61.36 -53.14
N GLN A 51 -12.50 -61.04 -53.45
CA GLN A 51 -13.20 -59.89 -52.85
C GLN A 51 -13.33 -60.01 -51.32
N ILE A 52 -13.59 -61.21 -50.80
CA ILE A 52 -13.64 -61.47 -49.35
C ILE A 52 -12.30 -61.20 -48.70
N LYS A 53 -11.17 -61.56 -49.34
CA LYS A 53 -9.83 -61.27 -48.81
C LYS A 53 -9.57 -59.76 -48.77
N GLU A 54 -9.86 -59.05 -49.85
CA GLU A 54 -9.71 -57.58 -49.92
C GLU A 54 -10.55 -56.86 -48.84
N LEU A 55 -11.81 -57.28 -48.67
CA LEU A 55 -12.69 -56.72 -47.64
C LEU A 55 -12.18 -57.00 -46.22
N ARG A 56 -11.60 -58.18 -45.96
CA ARG A 56 -11.00 -58.50 -44.66
C ARG A 56 -9.78 -57.64 -44.36
N GLU A 57 -8.93 -57.39 -45.36
CA GLU A 57 -7.77 -56.50 -45.22
C GLU A 57 -8.21 -55.05 -44.97
N SER A 58 -9.20 -54.56 -45.71
CA SER A 58 -9.80 -53.24 -45.52
C SER A 58 -10.40 -53.09 -44.12
N LEU A 59 -11.13 -54.11 -43.63
CA LEU A 59 -11.68 -54.13 -42.28
C LEU A 59 -10.57 -54.05 -41.21
N ALA A 60 -9.50 -54.84 -41.36
CA ALA A 60 -8.38 -54.81 -40.43
C ALA A 60 -7.67 -53.43 -40.40
N LEU A 61 -7.58 -52.74 -41.53
CA LEU A 61 -7.06 -51.37 -41.61
C LEU A 61 -8.01 -50.38 -40.93
N ALA A 62 -9.31 -50.51 -41.15
CA ALA A 62 -10.33 -49.67 -40.52
C ALA A 62 -10.34 -49.84 -38.98
N GLU A 63 -10.21 -51.06 -38.48
CA GLU A 63 -10.13 -51.35 -37.04
C GLU A 63 -8.87 -50.73 -36.41
N LYS A 64 -7.72 -50.82 -37.09
CA LYS A 64 -6.49 -50.13 -36.67
C LYS A 64 -6.69 -48.62 -36.62
N ALA A 65 -7.28 -48.02 -37.66
CA ALA A 65 -7.56 -46.59 -37.70
C ALA A 65 -8.51 -46.16 -36.57
N LYS A 66 -9.58 -46.94 -36.31
CA LYS A 66 -10.49 -46.73 -35.19
C LYS A 66 -9.76 -46.74 -33.86
N SER A 67 -8.93 -47.75 -33.60
CA SER A 67 -8.16 -47.85 -32.35
C SER A 67 -7.22 -46.65 -32.14
N ALA A 68 -6.61 -46.12 -33.22
CA ALA A 68 -5.78 -44.94 -33.17
C ALA A 68 -6.59 -43.67 -32.83
N CYS A 69 -7.81 -43.55 -33.39
CA CYS A 69 -8.74 -42.48 -33.04
C CYS A 69 -9.19 -42.56 -31.58
N ASP A 70 -9.55 -43.75 -31.08
CA ASP A 70 -9.96 -43.96 -29.69
C ASP A 70 -8.85 -43.59 -28.70
N LEU A 71 -7.60 -43.94 -29.01
CA LEU A 71 -6.42 -43.51 -28.24
C LEU A 71 -6.24 -41.98 -28.26
N LYS A 72 -6.46 -41.34 -29.41
CA LYS A 72 -6.36 -39.87 -29.53
C LYS A 72 -7.45 -39.17 -28.73
N ILE A 73 -8.69 -39.67 -28.78
CA ILE A 73 -9.81 -39.18 -27.97
C ILE A 73 -9.48 -39.32 -26.48
N SER A 74 -9.04 -40.50 -26.04
CA SER A 74 -8.67 -40.75 -24.64
C SER A 74 -7.59 -39.78 -24.13
N ARG A 75 -6.59 -39.46 -24.96
CA ARG A 75 -5.55 -38.47 -24.62
C ARG A 75 -6.11 -37.06 -24.50
N LEU A 76 -6.99 -36.65 -25.42
CA LEU A 76 -7.63 -35.33 -25.39
C LEU A 76 -8.54 -35.19 -24.18
N GLU A 77 -9.33 -36.21 -23.86
CA GLU A 77 -10.20 -36.22 -22.67
C GLU A 77 -9.40 -36.15 -21.37
N SER A 78 -8.30 -36.89 -21.26
CA SER A 78 -7.39 -36.82 -20.11
C SER A 78 -6.80 -35.41 -19.95
N ARG A 79 -6.33 -34.81 -21.05
CA ARG A 79 -5.80 -33.44 -21.05
C ARG A 79 -6.87 -32.45 -20.62
N HIS A 80 -8.05 -32.49 -21.23
CA HIS A 80 -9.19 -31.63 -20.88
C HIS A 80 -9.58 -31.78 -19.41
N LYS A 81 -9.59 -33.00 -18.86
CA LYS A 81 -9.86 -33.25 -17.44
C LYS A 81 -8.79 -32.63 -16.53
N SER A 82 -7.53 -32.68 -16.92
CA SER A 82 -6.42 -32.06 -16.16
C SER A 82 -6.48 -30.53 -16.20
N GLU A 83 -6.77 -29.94 -17.37
CA GLU A 83 -6.93 -28.48 -17.55
C GLU A 83 -8.14 -27.97 -16.76
N LYS A 84 -9.28 -28.67 -16.84
CA LYS A 84 -10.47 -28.35 -16.05
C LYS A 84 -10.17 -28.34 -14.54
N LYS A 85 -9.43 -29.35 -14.04
CA LYS A 85 -9.00 -29.39 -12.64
C LYS A 85 -8.09 -28.21 -12.28
N SER A 86 -7.15 -27.85 -13.14
CA SER A 86 -6.25 -26.71 -12.93
C SER A 86 -7.02 -25.39 -12.87
N LEU A 87 -7.88 -25.12 -13.86
CA LEU A 87 -8.70 -23.90 -13.91
C LEU A 87 -9.67 -23.81 -12.73
N THR A 88 -10.21 -24.94 -12.27
CA THR A 88 -11.10 -24.94 -11.09
C THR A 88 -10.33 -24.54 -9.82
N LYS A 89 -9.07 -24.99 -9.67
CA LYS A 89 -8.21 -24.57 -8.55
C LYS A 89 -7.86 -23.09 -8.62
N GLU A 90 -7.54 -22.59 -9.82
CA GLU A 90 -7.24 -21.18 -10.03
C GLU A 90 -8.46 -20.29 -9.73
N LEU A 91 -9.65 -20.69 -10.19
CA LEU A 91 -10.90 -20.00 -9.85
C LEU A 91 -11.17 -19.96 -8.35
N HIS A 92 -10.86 -21.04 -7.62
CA HIS A 92 -10.99 -21.05 -6.17
C HIS A 92 -10.05 -20.06 -5.50
N ALA A 93 -8.76 -20.09 -5.86
CA ALA A 93 -7.76 -19.16 -5.33
C ALA A 93 -8.12 -17.70 -5.63
N LEU A 94 -8.61 -17.40 -6.84
CA LEU A 94 -9.07 -16.06 -7.21
C LEU A 94 -10.27 -15.61 -6.36
N ARG A 95 -11.26 -16.47 -6.14
CA ARG A 95 -12.42 -16.16 -5.28
C ARG A 95 -12.03 -15.90 -3.83
N GLU A 96 -11.08 -16.67 -3.30
CA GLU A 96 -10.55 -16.44 -1.96
C GLU A 96 -9.82 -15.10 -1.87
N SER A 97 -8.98 -14.78 -2.87
CA SER A 97 -8.28 -13.50 -2.92
C SER A 97 -9.24 -12.31 -3.05
N GLU A 98 -10.31 -12.44 -3.84
CA GLU A 98 -11.36 -11.43 -3.98
C GLU A 98 -12.08 -11.19 -2.65
N LYS A 99 -12.38 -12.26 -1.90
CA LYS A 99 -13.00 -12.16 -0.58
C LYS A 99 -12.10 -11.43 0.41
N MET A 100 -10.80 -11.75 0.44
CA MET A 100 -9.83 -11.08 1.30
C MET A 100 -9.70 -9.60 0.96
N LEU A 101 -9.56 -9.26 -0.33
CA LEU A 101 -9.46 -7.87 -0.78
C LEU A 101 -10.71 -7.05 -0.45
N LYS A 102 -11.91 -7.65 -0.54
CA LYS A 102 -13.16 -7.00 -0.12
C LYS A 102 -13.17 -6.69 1.38
N GLN A 103 -12.67 -7.60 2.22
CA GLN A 103 -12.55 -7.38 3.67
C GLN A 103 -11.50 -6.31 4.02
N GLU A 104 -10.35 -6.33 3.33
CA GLU A 104 -9.32 -5.29 3.48
C GLU A 104 -9.84 -3.91 3.07
N LEU A 105 -10.52 -3.82 1.92
CA LEU A 105 -11.13 -2.57 1.46
C LEU A 105 -12.18 -2.05 2.44
N PHE A 106 -13.03 -2.92 2.98
CA PHE A 106 -14.00 -2.55 4.00
C PHE A 106 -13.31 -1.94 5.24
N THR A 107 -12.26 -2.61 5.73
CA THR A 107 -11.50 -2.17 6.90
C THR A 107 -10.82 -0.82 6.64
N VAL A 108 -10.12 -0.69 5.51
CA VAL A 108 -9.44 0.55 5.11
C VAL A 108 -10.44 1.69 4.98
N ASN A 109 -11.59 1.46 4.35
CA ASN A 109 -12.60 2.50 4.17
C ASN A 109 -13.18 2.96 5.53
N HIS A 110 -13.42 2.02 6.45
CA HIS A 110 -13.85 2.36 7.80
C HIS A 110 -12.79 3.20 8.55
N THR A 111 -11.52 2.81 8.50
CA THR A 111 -10.44 3.59 9.11
C THR A 111 -10.28 4.97 8.48
N LEU A 112 -10.46 5.10 7.16
CA LEU A 112 -10.41 6.38 6.47
C LEU A 112 -11.54 7.31 6.91
N THR A 113 -12.74 6.78 7.10
CA THR A 113 -13.88 7.57 7.62
C THR A 113 -13.61 8.03 9.04
N SER A 114 -13.13 7.16 9.94
CA SER A 114 -12.75 7.54 11.32
C SER A 114 -11.71 8.65 11.33
N VAL A 115 -10.64 8.50 10.55
CA VAL A 115 -9.58 9.53 10.48
C VAL A 115 -10.13 10.85 9.93
N LYS A 116 -11.03 10.81 8.94
CA LYS A 116 -11.68 12.04 8.45
C LYS A 116 -12.47 12.74 9.55
N GLU A 117 -13.28 12.00 10.30
CA GLU A 117 -14.06 12.53 11.43
C GLU A 117 -13.14 13.12 12.51
N GLU A 118 -12.06 12.44 12.87
CA GLU A 118 -11.06 12.92 13.82
C GLU A 118 -10.37 14.20 13.34
N THR A 119 -9.96 14.25 12.07
CA THR A 119 -9.33 15.46 11.51
C THR A 119 -10.29 16.64 11.43
N GLU A 120 -11.57 16.40 11.17
CA GLU A 120 -12.59 17.44 11.17
C GLU A 120 -12.88 17.94 12.59
N ALA A 121 -12.94 17.03 13.57
CA ALA A 121 -13.08 17.37 14.98
C ALA A 121 -11.89 18.23 15.47
N GLU A 122 -10.66 17.84 15.14
CA GLU A 122 -9.45 18.59 15.54
C GLU A 122 -9.38 19.94 14.84
N LYS A 123 -9.74 20.03 13.55
CA LYS A 123 -9.88 21.31 12.85
C LYS A 123 -10.85 22.24 13.59
N ASN A 124 -12.02 21.75 13.99
CA ASN A 124 -13.01 22.55 14.71
C ASN A 124 -12.50 22.98 16.09
N ARG A 125 -11.80 22.09 16.81
CA ARG A 125 -11.14 22.41 18.08
C ARG A 125 -10.11 23.53 17.92
N LEU A 126 -9.25 23.45 16.91
CA LEU A 126 -8.23 24.46 16.64
C LEU A 126 -8.84 25.80 16.25
N LEU A 127 -9.94 25.82 15.49
CA LEU A 127 -10.66 27.06 15.17
C LEU A 127 -11.23 27.73 16.42
N VAL A 128 -11.79 26.96 17.36
CA VAL A 128 -12.26 27.50 18.65
C VAL A 128 -11.09 28.06 19.47
N SER A 129 -9.97 27.32 19.53
CA SER A 129 -8.78 27.79 20.23
C SER A 129 -8.19 29.06 19.61
N LEU A 130 -8.19 29.16 18.28
CA LEU A 130 -7.72 30.35 17.56
C LEU A 130 -8.60 31.57 17.88
N ALA A 131 -9.93 31.41 17.82
CA ALA A 131 -10.86 32.48 18.17
C ALA A 131 -10.68 32.96 19.63
N ALA A 132 -10.43 32.04 20.57
CA ALA A 132 -10.13 32.38 21.96
C ALA A 132 -8.81 33.15 22.10
N ALA A 133 -7.76 32.72 21.38
CA ALA A 133 -6.47 33.39 21.37
C ALA A 133 -6.55 34.79 20.74
N GLU A 134 -7.32 34.97 19.66
CA GLU A 134 -7.57 36.27 19.04
C GLU A 134 -8.29 37.22 20.01
N LYS A 135 -9.32 36.73 20.72
CA LYS A 135 -10.01 37.51 21.75
C LYS A 135 -9.05 37.93 22.87
N ALA A 136 -8.25 37.00 23.40
CA ALA A 136 -7.26 37.31 24.42
C ALA A 136 -6.22 38.32 23.91
N SER A 137 -5.76 38.18 22.67
CA SER A 137 -4.86 39.15 22.02
C SER A 137 -5.47 40.56 22.00
N ILE A 138 -6.72 40.70 21.56
CA ILE A 138 -7.45 41.99 21.54
C ILE A 138 -7.61 42.57 22.96
N GLU A 139 -7.88 41.73 23.95
CA GLU A 139 -7.97 42.19 25.35
C GLU A 139 -6.61 42.67 25.88
N THR A 140 -5.54 41.95 25.57
CA THR A 140 -4.17 42.35 25.97
C THR A 140 -3.71 43.63 25.28
N THR A 141 -4.06 43.87 24.01
CA THR A 141 -3.74 45.13 23.34
C THR A 141 -4.49 46.30 23.96
N LYS A 142 -5.79 46.13 24.24
CA LYS A 142 -6.58 47.15 24.97
C LYS A 142 -6.00 47.46 26.35
N ALA A 143 -5.61 46.44 27.11
CA ALA A 143 -4.99 46.61 28.43
C ALA A 143 -3.65 47.35 28.33
N ARG A 144 -2.84 47.02 27.31
CA ARG A 144 -1.58 47.73 27.02
C ARG A 144 -1.81 49.21 26.69
N ASP A 145 -2.79 49.51 25.84
CA ASP A 145 -3.11 50.89 25.45
C ASP A 145 -3.59 51.71 26.66
N ALA A 146 -4.40 51.10 27.53
CA ALA A 146 -4.82 51.72 28.80
C ALA A 146 -3.63 52.00 29.73
N ALA A 147 -2.75 51.02 29.92
CA ALA A 147 -1.55 51.18 30.75
C ALA A 147 -0.60 52.26 30.20
N GLU A 148 -0.46 52.36 28.88
CA GLU A 148 0.35 53.40 28.24
C GLU A 148 -0.27 54.80 28.44
N LEU A 149 -1.60 54.93 28.37
CA LEU A 149 -2.30 56.18 28.67
C LEU A 149 -2.07 56.61 30.13
N GLU A 150 -2.22 55.68 31.09
CA GLU A 150 -1.95 55.94 32.51
C GLU A 150 -0.50 56.37 32.74
N ARG A 151 0.46 55.70 32.09
CA ARG A 151 1.88 56.07 32.13
C ARG A 151 2.09 57.51 31.64
N GLN A 152 1.44 57.90 30.54
CA GLN A 152 1.54 59.27 30.01
C GLN A 152 0.95 60.31 30.96
N LEU A 153 -0.19 60.00 31.60
CA LEU A 153 -0.79 60.88 32.61
C LEU A 153 0.10 61.02 33.85
N ALA A 154 0.71 59.93 34.32
CA ALA A 154 1.67 59.94 35.42
C ALA A 154 2.93 60.75 35.10
N VAL A 155 3.49 60.61 33.88
CA VAL A 155 4.62 61.45 33.46
C VAL A 155 4.24 62.93 33.43
N ARG A 156 3.04 63.28 32.95
CA ARG A 156 2.56 64.68 32.96
C ARG A 156 2.37 65.21 34.38
N SER A 157 1.87 64.41 35.32
CA SER A 157 1.72 64.84 36.71
C SER A 157 3.08 65.02 37.39
N VAL A 158 4.02 64.12 37.17
CA VAL A 158 5.41 64.25 37.64
C VAL A 158 6.04 65.54 37.11
N ASN A 159 5.99 65.78 35.79
CA ASN A 159 6.56 67.00 35.22
C ASN A 159 5.93 68.29 35.79
N ARG A 160 4.63 68.28 36.10
CA ARG A 160 3.96 69.42 36.76
C ARG A 160 4.46 69.61 38.18
N LEU A 161 4.53 68.53 38.96
CA LEU A 161 5.02 68.57 40.33
C LEU A 161 6.49 69.00 40.39
N GLU A 162 7.33 68.53 39.48
CA GLU A 162 8.73 68.95 39.37
C GLU A 162 8.85 70.44 39.02
N ALA A 163 8.05 70.93 38.06
CA ALA A 163 8.02 72.35 37.71
C ALA A 163 7.55 73.24 38.87
N GLU A 164 6.54 72.79 39.62
CA GLU A 164 6.07 73.49 40.82
C GLU A 164 7.11 73.46 41.94
N ASN A 165 7.77 72.31 42.17
CA ASN A 165 8.85 72.19 43.14
C ASN A 165 10.00 73.13 42.79
N LEU A 166 10.38 73.23 41.51
CA LEU A 166 11.38 74.17 41.03
C LEU A 166 10.93 75.62 41.27
N ARG A 167 9.67 75.97 40.96
CA ARG A 167 9.13 77.31 41.23
C ARG A 167 9.20 77.64 42.72
N LEU A 168 8.72 76.75 43.58
CA LEU A 168 8.74 76.93 45.04
C LEU A 168 10.17 77.07 45.57
N ARG A 169 11.14 76.29 45.04
CA ARG A 169 12.56 76.48 45.37
C ARG A 169 13.06 77.86 44.95
N THR A 170 12.76 78.33 43.75
CA THR A 170 13.17 79.68 43.32
C THR A 170 12.52 80.80 44.13
N ASP A 171 11.26 80.62 44.56
CA ASP A 171 10.56 81.57 45.42
C ASP A 171 11.17 81.58 46.83
N LEU A 172 11.51 80.40 47.37
CA LEU A 172 12.23 80.25 48.63
C LEU A 172 13.61 80.88 48.56
N ASP A 173 14.40 80.60 47.53
CA ASP A 173 15.73 81.20 47.33
C ASP A 173 15.63 82.73 47.24
N ARG A 174 14.58 83.26 46.59
CA ARG A 174 14.31 84.70 46.54
C ARG A 174 13.91 85.26 47.91
N ALA A 175 13.11 84.55 48.69
CA ALA A 175 12.72 84.95 50.04
C ALA A 175 13.94 84.93 50.98
N LEU A 176 14.74 83.87 50.93
CA LEU A 176 15.99 83.75 51.68
C LEU A 176 16.99 84.84 51.26
N ALA A 177 17.13 85.17 49.98
CA ALA A 177 17.96 86.29 49.54
C ALA A 177 17.49 87.66 50.08
N LYS A 178 16.18 87.82 50.36
CA LYS A 178 15.64 88.99 51.07
C LYS A 178 15.88 88.93 52.58
N ASP A 179 15.84 87.74 53.18
CA ASP A 179 16.12 87.53 54.60
C ASP A 179 17.63 87.58 54.93
N TYR A 180 18.54 87.29 53.98
CA TYR A 180 19.99 87.54 54.14
C TYR A 180 20.34 89.04 54.19
N MET A 181 19.37 89.96 54.02
CA MET A 181 19.50 91.40 54.31
C MET A 181 18.96 91.79 55.69
N PHE A 182 18.49 90.84 56.50
CA PHE A 182 18.13 91.06 57.90
C PHE A 182 18.87 90.07 58.81
N ASP A 183 19.47 90.63 59.85
CA ASP A 183 20.21 89.97 60.93
C ASP A 183 19.52 88.68 61.45
N PRO A 184 20.27 87.66 61.90
CA PRO A 184 19.71 86.41 62.39
C PRO A 184 18.95 86.68 63.70
N MET A 185 17.63 86.83 63.59
CA MET A 185 16.75 87.02 64.72
C MET A 185 16.63 85.71 65.50
N LYS A 186 17.10 85.75 66.73
CA LYS A 186 17.00 84.72 67.77
C LYS A 186 15.60 84.11 67.80
N ILE A 187 15.52 82.82 67.49
CA ILE A 187 14.33 81.99 67.67
C ILE A 187 14.08 81.87 69.17
N SER A 188 12.96 82.41 69.63
CA SER A 188 12.49 82.30 71.01
C SER A 188 11.99 80.87 71.28
N ALA A 189 12.12 80.39 72.52
CA ALA A 189 11.81 79.02 72.92
C ALA A 189 10.39 78.54 72.52
N SER A 190 9.43 79.46 72.33
CA SER A 190 8.08 79.15 71.86
C SER A 190 7.98 78.74 70.38
N GLN A 191 8.91 79.19 69.52
CA GLN A 191 8.98 78.77 68.10
C GLN A 191 9.62 77.39 67.93
N LEU A 192 10.54 77.02 68.83
CA LEU A 192 11.12 75.68 68.87
C LEU A 192 10.07 74.64 69.28
N GLU A 193 9.19 74.97 70.22
CA GLU A 193 8.08 74.08 70.62
C GLU A 193 7.03 73.89 69.52
N ALA A 194 6.74 74.93 68.73
CA ALA A 194 5.80 74.83 67.61
C ALA A 194 6.37 73.98 66.46
N THR A 195 7.65 74.19 66.11
CA THR A 195 8.32 73.38 65.07
C THR A 195 8.52 71.94 65.51
N THR A 196 8.77 71.68 66.80
CA THR A 196 8.81 70.32 67.34
C THR A 196 7.44 69.65 67.25
N ARG A 197 6.33 70.37 67.53
CA ARG A 197 4.97 69.84 67.34
C ARG A 197 4.66 69.52 65.87
N ASP A 198 5.06 70.37 64.94
CA ASP A 198 4.89 70.12 63.51
C ASP A 198 5.73 68.93 63.03
N LEU A 199 6.96 68.80 63.49
CA LEU A 199 7.82 67.64 63.19
C LEU A 199 7.23 66.36 63.75
N VAL A 200 6.68 66.37 64.97
CA VAL A 200 5.97 65.22 65.55
C VAL A 200 4.73 64.86 64.70
N GLY A 201 4.00 65.85 64.19
CA GLY A 201 2.89 65.64 63.26
C GLY A 201 3.33 65.00 61.93
N GLN A 202 4.45 65.46 61.36
CA GLN A 202 5.01 64.89 60.13
C GLN A 202 5.54 63.47 60.34
N VAL A 203 6.19 63.19 61.47
CA VAL A 203 6.63 61.84 61.85
C VAL A 203 5.44 60.90 62.00
N ALA A 204 4.35 61.34 62.65
CA ALA A 204 3.13 60.55 62.76
C ALA A 204 2.49 60.27 61.39
N ALA A 205 2.45 61.26 60.49
CA ALA A 205 1.92 61.08 59.13
C ALA A 205 2.77 60.11 58.29
N LEU A 206 4.10 60.21 58.39
CA LEU A 206 5.04 59.29 57.74
C LEU A 206 4.91 57.87 58.27
N GLN A 207 4.73 57.70 59.59
CA GLN A 207 4.52 56.39 60.19
C GLN A 207 3.26 55.72 59.63
N ILE A 208 2.15 56.47 59.51
CA ILE A 208 0.91 55.98 58.90
C ILE A 208 1.12 55.59 57.43
N ALA A 209 1.93 56.34 56.68
CA ALA A 209 2.24 56.02 55.28
C ALA A 209 3.09 54.74 55.16
N CYS A 210 4.07 54.55 56.05
CA CYS A 210 4.85 53.32 56.14
C CYS A 210 3.97 52.11 56.45
N ASP A 211 3.08 52.21 57.44
CA ASP A 211 2.17 51.12 57.81
C ASP A 211 1.25 50.72 56.65
N LYS A 212 0.78 51.70 55.85
CA LYS A 212 0.00 51.45 54.63
C LYS A 212 0.81 50.73 53.55
N LEU A 213 2.03 51.18 53.29
CA LEU A 213 2.92 50.53 52.32
C LEU A 213 3.27 49.10 52.74
N GLU A 214 3.46 48.84 54.03
CA GLU A 214 3.67 47.48 54.54
C GLU A 214 2.44 46.59 54.38
N ALA A 215 1.23 47.14 54.55
CA ALA A 215 -0.01 46.41 54.32
C ALA A 215 -0.19 46.06 52.83
N GLU A 216 0.13 46.99 51.93
CA GLU A 216 0.10 46.77 50.48
C GLU A 216 1.16 45.74 50.05
N ASN A 217 2.37 45.78 50.61
CA ASN A 217 3.40 44.78 50.36
C ASN A 217 2.96 43.37 50.82
N ARG A 218 2.26 43.27 51.95
CA ARG A 218 1.66 42.01 52.41
C ARG A 218 0.58 41.51 51.45
N GLN A 219 -0.28 42.38 50.93
CA GLN A 219 -1.29 42.02 49.93
C GLN A 219 -0.66 41.55 48.61
N LEU A 220 0.37 42.25 48.12
CA LEU A 220 1.09 41.85 46.91
C LEU A 220 1.77 40.48 47.06
N ARG A 221 2.35 40.20 48.22
CA ARG A 221 2.90 38.86 48.53
C ARG A 221 1.82 37.78 48.56
N GLN A 222 0.63 38.07 49.06
CA GLN A 222 -0.51 37.14 49.03
C GLN A 222 -1.02 36.92 47.60
N CYS A 223 -1.15 37.97 46.79
CA CYS A 223 -1.54 37.84 45.38
C CYS A 223 -0.50 37.04 44.56
N ASN A 224 0.78 37.11 44.91
CA ASN A 224 1.83 36.32 44.25
C ASN A 224 1.74 34.81 44.55
N THR A 225 0.99 34.39 45.59
CA THR A 225 0.66 32.98 45.81
C THR A 225 -0.49 32.47 44.93
N GLY A 226 -1.16 33.38 44.18
CA GLY A 226 -2.24 33.08 43.25
C GLY A 226 -1.79 32.76 41.81
N SER A 227 -0.50 32.92 41.48
CA SER A 227 0.06 32.27 40.29
C SER A 227 0.21 30.79 40.59
N GLU A 228 -0.35 29.92 39.74
CA GLU A 228 -0.17 28.46 39.82
C GLU A 228 1.29 28.16 40.22
N SER A 229 1.48 27.49 41.36
CA SER A 229 2.83 27.31 41.88
C SER A 229 3.72 26.70 40.79
N ALA A 230 4.95 27.18 40.68
CA ALA A 230 5.90 26.69 39.67
C ALA A 230 6.01 25.15 39.68
N GLU A 231 5.76 24.51 40.82
CA GLU A 231 5.71 23.07 40.99
C GLU A 231 4.56 22.38 40.23
N VAL A 232 3.37 23.00 40.17
CA VAL A 232 2.22 22.47 39.42
C VAL A 232 2.47 22.57 37.91
N LEU A 233 3.05 23.67 37.46
CA LEU A 233 3.47 23.82 36.07
C LEU A 233 4.60 22.85 35.72
N GLN A 234 5.54 22.62 36.64
CA GLN A 234 6.61 21.64 36.48
C GLN A 234 6.06 20.21 36.37
N GLN A 235 5.10 19.82 37.23
CA GLN A 235 4.45 18.51 37.14
C GLN A 235 3.66 18.32 35.83
N ARG A 236 2.98 19.37 35.35
CA ARG A 236 2.30 19.34 34.04
C ARG A 236 3.30 19.20 32.89
N LEU A 237 4.44 19.89 32.98
CA LEU A 237 5.52 19.79 32.00
C LEU A 237 6.12 18.38 31.98
N ASP A 238 6.43 17.82 33.14
CA ASP A 238 6.99 16.46 33.27
C ASP A 238 6.01 15.41 32.73
N SER A 239 4.71 15.55 33.03
CA SER A 239 3.67 14.67 32.49
C SER A 239 3.55 14.79 30.96
N ALA A 240 3.69 15.99 30.39
CA ALA A 240 3.69 16.19 28.95
C ALA A 240 4.95 15.59 28.29
N CYS A 241 6.11 15.70 28.92
CA CYS A 241 7.36 15.08 28.46
C CYS A 241 7.24 13.55 28.40
N GLN A 242 6.64 12.92 29.42
CA GLN A 242 6.41 11.47 29.43
C GLN A 242 5.47 11.02 28.30
N GLN A 243 4.42 11.80 28.00
CA GLN A 243 3.53 11.50 26.87
C GLN A 243 4.25 11.59 25.53
N ILE A 244 5.13 12.59 25.35
CA ILE A 244 5.93 12.73 24.13
C ILE A 244 6.87 11.54 23.95
N GLU A 245 7.50 11.05 25.01
CA GLU A 245 8.37 9.86 24.94
C GLU A 245 7.60 8.60 24.55
N ALA A 246 6.42 8.38 25.16
CA ALA A 246 5.56 7.25 24.79
C ALA A 246 5.14 7.28 23.31
N LEU A 247 4.77 8.45 22.80
CA LEU A 247 4.41 8.63 21.39
C LEU A 247 5.61 8.43 20.46
N ARG A 248 6.82 8.83 20.87
CA ARG A 248 8.05 8.56 20.10
C ARG A 248 8.33 7.06 20.01
N ASP A 249 8.21 6.33 21.11
CA ASP A 249 8.42 4.88 21.13
C ASP A 249 7.40 4.16 20.25
N GLU A 250 6.13 4.57 20.29
CA GLU A 250 5.08 4.03 19.43
C GLU A 250 5.36 4.32 17.94
N ASN A 251 5.74 5.54 17.60
CA ASN A 251 6.12 5.91 16.23
C ASN A 251 7.30 5.05 15.73
N THR A 252 8.28 4.79 16.61
CA THR A 252 9.42 3.92 16.30
C THR A 252 8.99 2.48 16.03
N ARG A 253 8.03 1.93 16.80
CA ARG A 253 7.44 0.61 16.55
C ARG A 253 6.67 0.57 15.23
N LEU A 254 5.88 1.60 14.93
CA LEU A 254 5.13 1.70 13.68
C LEU A 254 6.07 1.78 12.46
N LEU A 255 7.16 2.54 12.56
CA LEU A 255 8.21 2.58 11.54
C LEU A 255 8.84 1.20 11.31
N GLN A 256 9.15 0.46 12.37
CA GLN A 256 9.67 -0.90 12.25
C GLN A 256 8.67 -1.86 11.60
N LEU A 257 7.38 -1.75 11.94
CA LEU A 257 6.31 -2.55 11.34
C LEU A 257 6.17 -2.23 9.84
N SER A 258 6.15 -0.96 9.48
CA SER A 258 6.09 -0.48 8.10
C SER A 258 7.26 -1.02 7.27
N ASN A 259 8.49 -0.93 7.79
CA ASN A 259 9.67 -1.49 7.14
C ASN A 259 9.59 -3.01 6.99
N LYS A 260 9.09 -3.75 8.00
CA LYS A 260 8.86 -5.20 7.91
C LYS A 260 7.84 -5.55 6.82
N MET A 261 6.73 -4.81 6.72
CA MET A 261 5.73 -5.03 5.67
C MET A 261 6.28 -4.73 4.27
N ARG A 262 6.98 -3.61 4.11
CA ARG A 262 7.64 -3.26 2.84
C ARG A 262 8.63 -4.34 2.41
N ALA A 263 9.43 -4.87 3.35
CA ALA A 263 10.36 -5.96 3.07
C ALA A 263 9.64 -7.26 2.64
N ARG A 264 8.48 -7.58 3.23
CA ARG A 264 7.65 -8.72 2.79
C ARG A 264 7.11 -8.52 1.38
N GLN A 265 6.54 -7.35 1.08
CA GLN A 265 6.03 -7.02 -0.25
C GLN A 265 7.11 -7.13 -1.33
N ILE A 266 8.33 -6.65 -1.06
CA ILE A 266 9.47 -6.80 -1.99
C ILE A 266 9.80 -8.28 -2.21
N ARG A 267 9.81 -9.11 -1.17
CA ARG A 267 10.09 -10.55 -1.31
C ARG A 267 8.99 -11.27 -2.12
N GLU A 268 7.73 -10.92 -1.92
CA GLU A 268 6.62 -11.49 -2.68
C GLU A 268 6.61 -11.03 -4.14
N ALA A 269 6.92 -9.76 -4.40
CA ALA A 269 7.12 -9.24 -5.75
C ALA A 269 8.29 -9.95 -6.46
N ALA A 270 9.42 -10.17 -5.76
CA ALA A 270 10.55 -10.91 -6.30
C ALA A 270 10.18 -12.38 -6.59
N LYS A 271 9.41 -13.03 -5.71
CA LYS A 271 8.94 -14.42 -5.90
C LYS A 271 8.00 -14.55 -7.11
N THR A 272 7.07 -13.62 -7.28
CA THR A 272 6.15 -13.61 -8.42
C THR A 272 6.88 -13.31 -9.73
N GLN A 273 7.87 -12.42 -9.72
CA GLN A 273 8.71 -12.14 -10.88
C GLN A 273 9.59 -13.35 -11.27
N ALA A 274 10.20 -14.02 -10.29
CA ALA A 274 10.99 -15.24 -10.52
C ALA A 274 10.14 -16.37 -11.14
N LEU A 275 8.90 -16.56 -10.67
CA LEU A 275 7.95 -17.52 -11.25
C LEU A 275 7.56 -17.15 -12.69
N ARG A 276 7.46 -15.86 -13.01
CA ARG A 276 7.15 -15.38 -14.37
C ARG A 276 8.33 -15.57 -15.32
N GLU A 277 9.56 -15.41 -14.85
CA GLU A 277 10.79 -15.62 -15.62
C GLU A 277 11.06 -17.12 -15.83
N SER A 278 10.84 -17.97 -14.81
CA SER A 278 10.91 -19.42 -14.96
C SER A 278 9.83 -19.96 -15.91
N GLY A 279 8.60 -19.42 -15.85
CA GLY A 279 7.51 -19.78 -16.76
C GLY A 279 7.76 -19.40 -18.22
N LYS A 280 8.52 -18.32 -18.48
CA LYS A 280 8.93 -17.93 -19.84
C LYS A 280 10.09 -18.77 -20.37
N SER A 281 10.98 -19.26 -19.51
CA SER A 281 12.08 -20.16 -19.91
C SER A 281 11.60 -21.55 -20.35
N LEU A 282 10.43 -22.01 -19.89
CA LEU A 282 9.79 -23.26 -20.34
C LEU A 282 9.01 -23.11 -21.67
N ALA A 283 8.73 -21.89 -22.13
CA ALA A 283 7.96 -21.62 -23.35
C ALA A 283 8.82 -21.34 -24.60
N ARG A 284 10.16 -21.28 -24.46
CA ARG A 284 11.13 -21.20 -25.57
C ARG A 284 12.09 -22.38 -25.50
N GLY A 285 11.63 -23.57 -25.88
CA GLY A 285 12.52 -24.73 -25.86
C GLY A 285 11.93 -26.02 -26.39
N VAL A 286 11.07 -25.99 -27.41
CA VAL A 286 10.64 -27.24 -28.09
C VAL A 286 10.48 -27.00 -29.58
N VAL A 287 11.59 -26.88 -30.34
CA VAL A 287 11.63 -27.21 -31.78
C VAL A 287 13.09 -27.57 -32.19
N HIS A 288 13.23 -28.77 -32.80
CA HIS A 288 14.36 -29.34 -33.59
C HIS A 288 15.44 -30.19 -32.89
N GLY A 289 15.28 -31.53 -32.95
CA GLY A 289 15.75 -32.31 -34.11
C GLY A 289 17.25 -32.69 -34.19
N LYS A 290 17.55 -33.92 -33.77
CA LYS A 290 18.56 -34.89 -34.27
C LYS A 290 20.05 -34.48 -34.34
N LYS A 291 20.88 -35.25 -33.61
CA LYS A 291 22.01 -36.11 -34.06
C LYS A 291 23.16 -36.10 -33.03
N SER A 292 23.43 -37.26 -32.42
CA SER A 292 24.78 -37.66 -31.97
C SER A 292 25.69 -37.82 -33.21
N PRO A 293 27.05 -37.78 -33.16
CA PRO A 293 27.86 -38.49 -32.15
C PRO A 293 29.26 -37.91 -31.76
N LEU A 294 29.88 -38.61 -30.79
CA LEU A 294 31.33 -38.85 -30.56
C LEU A 294 32.23 -37.78 -29.90
N GLY A 295 33.00 -38.28 -28.92
CA GLY A 295 34.23 -37.71 -28.33
C GLY A 295 33.96 -36.86 -27.10
N GLY A 296 34.59 -37.03 -25.95
CA GLY A 296 35.76 -37.79 -25.56
C GLY A 296 36.33 -37.12 -24.29
N ASP A 297 36.71 -37.96 -23.34
CA ASP A 297 37.65 -37.74 -22.24
C ASP A 297 37.31 -36.98 -20.94
N ALA A 298 37.68 -37.70 -19.87
CA ALA A 298 38.21 -37.30 -18.58
C ALA A 298 37.25 -36.61 -17.60
N MET A 299 36.74 -37.35 -16.60
CA MET A 299 37.39 -37.53 -15.29
C MET A 299 37.63 -36.19 -14.57
N SER A 300 36.89 -35.92 -13.50
CA SER A 300 37.47 -35.88 -12.14
C SER A 300 36.45 -35.36 -11.13
N SER A 301 36.46 -36.03 -9.99
CA SER A 301 35.84 -35.71 -8.71
C SER A 301 36.07 -34.26 -8.26
N SER A 302 35.12 -33.71 -7.51
CA SER A 302 35.27 -33.48 -6.05
C SER A 302 34.04 -32.75 -5.52
N ASP A 303 33.51 -33.27 -4.41
CA ASP A 303 32.76 -32.51 -3.43
C ASP A 303 33.54 -31.26 -3.01
N ASP A 304 32.86 -30.14 -2.77
CA ASP A 304 33.05 -29.43 -1.51
C ASP A 304 31.98 -28.37 -1.23
N ASN A 305 31.51 -28.44 0.02
CA ASN A 305 30.68 -27.47 0.71
C ASN A 305 31.38 -26.12 0.83
N LEU A 306 30.77 -25.03 0.33
CA LEU A 306 31.07 -23.70 0.84
C LEU A 306 29.80 -22.87 1.01
N ALA A 307 29.50 -22.60 2.27
CA ALA A 307 28.55 -21.62 2.73
C ALA A 307 28.97 -20.20 2.30
N PRO A 308 28.03 -19.28 1.99
CA PRO A 308 28.37 -17.88 1.87
C PRO A 308 28.28 -17.18 3.24
N THR A 309 29.42 -17.07 3.90
CA THR A 309 29.70 -16.04 4.92
C THR A 309 29.77 -14.68 4.24
N PHE A 310 28.85 -13.77 4.56
CA PHE A 310 28.98 -12.34 4.28
C PHE A 310 29.31 -11.58 5.58
N PRO A 311 30.31 -10.70 5.61
CA PRO A 311 30.66 -9.92 6.80
C PRO A 311 29.77 -8.67 6.96
N PRO A 312 29.48 -8.22 8.20
CA PRO A 312 28.88 -6.91 8.47
C PRO A 312 29.94 -5.83 8.71
N GLU A 313 29.51 -4.57 8.65
CA GLU A 313 30.25 -3.30 8.79
C GLU A 313 30.85 -2.77 7.47
N VAL A 314 30.74 -1.50 7.07
CA VAL A 314 30.79 -0.24 7.83
C VAL A 314 30.00 0.82 7.03
N LEU A 315 28.95 1.43 7.58
CA LEU A 315 28.48 2.76 7.16
C LEU A 315 27.94 3.55 8.37
N LYS A 316 28.86 3.96 9.25
CA LYS A 316 28.72 5.21 10.01
C LYS A 316 29.56 6.26 9.30
N ARG A 317 28.94 7.27 8.70
CA ARG A 317 29.52 8.61 8.52
C ARG A 317 28.46 9.63 8.06
N SER A 318 28.24 10.61 8.93
CA SER A 318 28.10 12.04 8.62
C SER A 318 26.89 12.50 7.80
N LEU A 319 25.82 12.92 8.51
CA LEU A 319 24.92 13.98 8.03
C LEU A 319 24.82 15.09 9.10
N LEU A 320 25.84 15.95 9.12
CA LEU A 320 25.75 17.28 9.71
C LEU A 320 26.39 18.29 8.75
N SER A 321 25.76 19.47 8.69
CA SER A 321 26.20 20.69 8.01
C SER A 321 25.99 20.75 6.50
N LYS A 322 24.87 21.35 6.08
CA LYS A 322 24.85 22.44 5.07
C LYS A 322 23.70 23.39 5.40
N CYS A 323 24.03 24.43 6.17
CA CYS A 323 23.21 25.62 6.28
C CYS A 323 23.29 26.46 5.00
N ASN A 324 22.14 27.03 4.63
CA ASN A 324 21.93 28.33 3.99
C ASN A 324 22.88 28.80 2.89
N LYS A 325 22.33 28.90 1.67
CA LYS A 325 22.33 30.13 0.86
C LYS A 325 21.45 29.91 -0.38
N ASN A 326 20.45 30.77 -0.54
CA ASN A 326 19.88 31.29 -1.81
C ASN A 326 18.35 31.44 -1.71
N ASN A 327 17.90 32.67 -1.40
CA ASN A 327 16.68 33.21 -1.99
C ASN A 327 16.64 34.74 -1.78
N SER A 328 17.27 35.46 -2.71
CA SER A 328 16.94 36.85 -3.00
C SER A 328 16.49 36.91 -4.45
N ASN A 329 15.22 37.27 -4.68
CA ASN A 329 14.67 38.01 -5.82
C ASN A 329 13.23 37.57 -6.14
N ARG A 330 12.25 38.29 -5.60
CA ARG A 330 11.13 38.76 -6.42
C ARG A 330 10.42 39.94 -5.78
N SER A 331 10.81 41.12 -6.26
CA SER A 331 10.07 42.37 -6.17
C SER A 331 8.72 42.20 -6.88
N GLY A 332 7.63 42.29 -6.13
CA GLY A 332 6.27 42.40 -6.64
C GLY A 332 5.80 43.84 -6.47
N ARG A 333 5.89 44.60 -7.55
CA ARG A 333 5.45 46.00 -7.66
C ARG A 333 3.92 46.04 -7.70
N VAL A 334 3.34 46.67 -6.68
CA VAL A 334 1.94 47.07 -6.62
C VAL A 334 1.69 48.14 -7.71
N LYS A 335 0.69 47.92 -8.57
CA LYS A 335 0.03 48.98 -9.33
C LYS A 335 -1.38 49.12 -8.78
N ILE A 336 -1.65 50.30 -8.23
CA ILE A 336 -2.97 50.84 -7.93
C ILE A 336 -3.30 51.71 -9.13
N ASP A 337 -4.39 51.43 -9.82
CA ASP A 337 -5.00 52.38 -10.76
C ASP A 337 -6.20 53.03 -10.06
N HIS A 338 -6.29 54.35 -10.23
CA HIS A 338 -7.30 55.25 -9.68
C HIS A 338 -8.66 55.10 -10.36
#